data_AF-A0A821KA82-F1
#
_entry.id   AF-A0A821KA82-F1
#
_cell.length_a   1.000
_cell.length_b   1.000
_cell.length_c   1.000
_cell.angle_alpha   90.00
_cell.angle_beta   90.00
_cell.angle_gamma   90.00
#
_symmetry.space_group_name_H-M   'P 1'
#
loop_
_entity.id
_entity.type
_entity.pdbx_description
1 polymer ?
#
loop_
_entity_poly.entity_id
_entity_poly.type
_entity_poly.pdbx_seq_one_letter_code
_entity_poly.pdbx_strand_id
1 'polypeptide(L)'
;QQENVRELRSKLFDAGLPVMISPSHIIPIHVGDAALATLLCNHLLDRYSIYIQSINYPTVERGTERLRIAPTPYHTGEMIDHLVDALKHVWQDVGLTLKDVEQQHRQKPILMRHHA
;
A
#
# COMPACT_ATOMS: atom_id res chain seq x y z
N GLN A 1 -11.95 5.12 -12.04
CA GLN A 1 -10.54 4.86 -11.62
C GLN A 1 -10.14 5.76 -10.46
N GLN A 2 -10.34 7.08 -10.56
CA GLN A 2 -9.99 8.02 -9.48
C GLN A 2 -10.71 7.72 -8.15
N GLU A 3 -11.99 7.30 -8.20
CA GLU A 3 -12.77 6.84 -7.03
C GLU A 3 -12.04 5.72 -6.27
N ASN A 4 -11.79 4.59 -6.93
CA ASN A 4 -11.14 3.42 -6.32
C ASN A 4 -9.71 3.73 -5.83
N VAL A 5 -8.97 4.61 -6.52
CA VAL A 5 -7.65 5.08 -6.04
C VAL A 5 -7.81 5.83 -4.72
N ARG A 6 -8.80 6.72 -4.61
CA ARG A 6 -9.06 7.49 -3.40
C ARG A 6 -9.51 6.59 -2.25
N GLU A 7 -10.46 5.69 -2.51
CA GLU A 7 -10.99 4.75 -1.51
C GLU A 7 -9.88 3.84 -0.98
N LEU A 8 -9.16 3.15 -1.86
CA LEU A 8 -8.08 2.25 -1.48
C LEU A 8 -6.98 3.00 -0.72
N ARG A 9 -6.61 4.21 -1.16
CA ARG A 9 -5.61 5.03 -0.46
C ARG A 9 -6.06 5.39 0.95
N SER A 10 -7.33 5.75 1.15
CA SER A 10 -7.86 6.02 2.49
C SER A 10 -7.79 4.78 3.36
N LYS A 11 -8.34 3.65 2.89
CA LYS A 11 -8.40 2.41 3.68
C LYS A 11 -7.02 1.85 4.05
N LEU A 12 -6.05 1.91 3.13
CA LEU A 12 -4.67 1.52 3.43
C LEU A 12 -4.04 2.42 4.49
N PHE A 13 -4.32 3.72 4.45
CA PHE A 13 -3.83 4.67 5.44
C PHE A 13 -4.47 4.45 6.82
N ASP A 14 -5.79 4.27 6.85
CA ASP A 14 -6.56 3.98 8.06
C ASP A 14 -6.16 2.62 8.68
N ALA A 15 -5.66 1.69 7.86
CA ALA A 15 -5.07 0.43 8.28
C ALA A 15 -3.65 0.56 8.88
N GLY A 16 -3.05 1.75 8.89
CA GLY A 16 -1.69 1.98 9.38
C GLY A 16 -0.59 1.52 8.43
N LEU A 17 -0.91 1.20 7.17
CA LEU A 17 0.11 0.80 6.19
C LEU A 17 0.93 2.03 5.74
N PRO A 18 2.24 1.87 5.47
CA PRO A 18 3.13 2.97 5.08
C PRO A 18 2.93 3.40 3.62
N VAL A 19 1.75 3.94 3.32
CA VAL A 19 1.39 4.45 1.99
C VAL A 19 2.22 5.69 1.66
N MET A 20 2.85 5.67 0.49
CA MET A 20 3.60 6.81 -0.04
C MET A 20 2.68 7.75 -0.80
N ILE A 21 2.91 9.06 -0.65
CA ILE A 21 2.17 10.07 -1.40
C ILE A 21 2.64 10.03 -2.86
N SER A 22 1.69 9.90 -3.79
CA SER A 22 1.93 9.98 -5.23
C SER A 22 0.76 10.68 -5.92
N PRO A 23 1.02 11.59 -6.88
CA PRO A 23 -0.04 12.21 -7.69
C PRO A 23 -0.64 11.26 -8.74
N SER A 24 -0.08 10.05 -8.89
CA SER A 24 -0.53 9.07 -9.88
C SER A 24 -1.66 8.16 -9.39
N HIS A 25 -2.21 7.35 -10.30
CA HIS A 25 -3.15 6.26 -9.99
C HIS A 25 -2.47 5.04 -9.34
N ILE A 26 -1.13 5.04 -9.24
CA ILE A 26 -0.36 4.01 -8.55
C ILE A 26 -0.26 4.43 -7.08
N ILE A 27 -0.52 3.47 -6.19
CA ILE A 27 -0.41 3.62 -4.74
C ILE A 27 0.78 2.78 -4.28
N PRO A 28 1.93 3.40 -3.98
CA PRO A 28 3.09 2.69 -3.45
C PRO A 28 2.96 2.46 -1.95
N ILE A 29 3.32 1.28 -1.46
CA ILE A 29 3.46 0.98 -0.03
C ILE A 29 4.93 0.69 0.26
N HIS A 30 5.57 1.51 1.10
CA HIS A 30 7.00 1.36 1.44
C HIS A 30 7.21 0.13 2.33
N VAL A 31 8.06 -0.80 1.89
CA VAL A 31 8.48 -1.97 2.67
C VAL A 31 9.89 -1.77 3.23
N GLY A 32 10.83 -1.31 2.39
CA GLY A 32 12.21 -0.98 2.77
C GLY A 32 13.18 -2.16 2.86
N ASP A 33 12.73 -3.35 2.49
CA ASP A 33 13.56 -4.53 2.33
C ASP A 33 13.06 -5.38 1.15
N ALA A 34 13.97 -5.81 0.28
CA ALA A 34 13.63 -6.56 -0.93
C ALA A 34 13.07 -7.95 -0.65
N ALA A 35 13.63 -8.66 0.34
CA ALA A 35 13.22 -10.02 0.68
C ALA A 35 11.83 -10.00 1.33
N LEU A 36 11.57 -9.05 2.23
CA LEU A 36 10.25 -8.86 2.82
C LEU A 36 9.21 -8.44 1.77
N ALA A 37 9.57 -7.55 0.83
CA ALA A 37 8.65 -7.15 -0.23
C ALA A 37 8.23 -8.35 -1.11
N THR A 38 9.19 -9.21 -1.48
CA THR A 38 8.90 -10.44 -2.22
C THR A 38 8.10 -11.44 -1.38
N LEU A 39 8.41 -11.59 -0.09
CA LEU A 39 7.68 -12.49 0.80
C LEU A 39 6.21 -12.07 0.96
N LEU A 40 5.95 -10.77 1.13
CA LEU A 40 4.59 -10.21 1.16
C LEU A 40 3.83 -10.54 -0.12
N CYS A 41 4.44 -10.32 -1.30
CA CYS A 41 3.83 -10.65 -2.59
C CYS A 41 3.47 -12.15 -2.69
N ASN A 42 4.37 -13.03 -2.27
CA ASN A 42 4.13 -14.47 -2.29
C ASN A 42 2.98 -14.86 -1.35
N HIS A 43 2.98 -14.35 -0.10
CA HIS A 43 1.90 -14.65 0.85
C HIS A 43 0.54 -14.13 0.41
N LEU A 44 0.48 -12.94 -0.19
CA LEU A 44 -0.76 -12.40 -0.78
C LEU A 44 -1.28 -13.30 -1.90
N LEU A 45 -0.39 -13.78 -2.76
CA LEU A 45 -0.76 -14.67 -3.86
C LEU A 45 -1.23 -16.03 -3.33
N ASP A 46 -0.41 -16.69 -2.52
CA ASP A 46 -0.61 -18.07 -2.09
C ASP A 46 -1.82 -18.24 -1.15
N ARG A 47 -2.07 -17.26 -0.27
CA ARG A 47 -3.09 -17.37 0.80
C ARG A 47 -4.37 -16.61 0.49
N TYR A 48 -4.30 -15.55 -0.31
CA TYR A 48 -5.42 -14.64 -0.54
C TYR A 48 -5.80 -14.52 -2.02
N SER A 49 -5.07 -15.19 -2.92
CA SER A 49 -5.23 -15.07 -4.38
C SER A 49 -5.07 -13.64 -4.89
N ILE A 50 -4.21 -12.86 -4.25
CA ILE A 50 -3.92 -11.45 -4.58
C ILE A 50 -2.54 -11.36 -5.21
N TYR A 51 -2.49 -10.97 -6.48
CA TYR A 51 -1.22 -10.70 -7.15
C TYR A 51 -0.87 -9.21 -7.09
N ILE A 52 0.22 -8.89 -6.40
CA ILE A 52 0.83 -7.56 -6.33
C ILE A 52 2.33 -7.70 -6.62
N GLN A 53 2.91 -6.70 -7.30
CA GLN A 53 4.34 -6.69 -7.59
C GLN A 53 5.11 -5.82 -6.60
N SER A 54 6.20 -6.36 -6.08
CA SER A 54 7.26 -5.59 -5.42
C SER A 54 8.12 -4.87 -6.46
N ILE A 55 8.51 -3.64 -6.17
CA ILE A 55 9.54 -2.90 -6.90
C ILE A 55 10.79 -2.88 -6.02
N ASN A 56 11.86 -3.52 -6.51
CA ASN A 56 13.13 -3.66 -5.81
C ASN A 56 14.28 -3.04 -6.65
N TYR A 57 15.50 -3.07 -6.12
CA TYR A 57 16.71 -2.74 -6.89
C TYR A 57 16.82 -3.58 -8.19
N PRO A 58 17.26 -3.02 -9.33
CA PRO A 58 17.81 -1.67 -9.55
C PRO A 58 16.77 -0.59 -9.87
N THR A 59 15.48 -0.92 -9.90
CA THR A 59 14.42 0.04 -10.25
C THR A 59 14.25 1.12 -9.19
N VAL A 60 14.52 0.79 -7.93
CA VAL A 60 14.53 1.72 -6.79
C VAL A 60 15.80 1.53 -5.97
N GLU A 61 16.17 2.57 -5.22
CA GLU A 61 17.32 2.50 -4.31
C GLU A 61 17.08 1.46 -3.22
N ARG A 62 18.16 0.82 -2.77
CA ARG A 62 18.10 -0.14 -1.66
C ARG A 62 17.59 0.55 -0.40
N GLY A 63 16.70 -0.10 0.34
CA GLY A 63 16.01 0.49 1.50
C GLY A 63 14.73 1.25 1.14
N THR A 64 14.42 1.40 -0.16
CA THR A 64 13.20 2.08 -0.66
C THR A 64 12.26 1.13 -1.42
N GLU A 65 12.45 -0.19 -1.22
CA GLU A 65 11.63 -1.24 -1.80
C GLU A 65 10.17 -1.06 -1.39
N ARG A 66 9.26 -1.32 -2.33
CA ARG A 66 7.85 -0.97 -2.17
C ARG A 66 6.94 -1.86 -2.98
N LEU A 67 5.72 -2.07 -2.50
CA LEU A 67 4.66 -2.70 -3.27
C LEU A 67 4.04 -1.69 -4.24
N ARG A 68 3.68 -2.13 -5.44
CA ARG A 68 3.01 -1.33 -6.47
C ARG A 68 1.56 -1.78 -6.60
N ILE A 69 0.63 -0.94 -6.14
CA ILE A 69 -0.80 -1.22 -6.28
C ILE A 69 -1.40 -0.24 -7.30
N ALA A 70 -2.19 -0.76 -8.25
CA ALA A 70 -2.81 0.03 -9.30
C ALA A 70 -4.28 -0.41 -9.47
N PRO A 71 -5.21 0.12 -8.66
CA PRO A 71 -6.62 -0.25 -8.78
C PRO A 71 -7.18 0.23 -10.12
N THR A 72 -8.01 -0.61 -10.73
CA THR A 72 -8.77 -0.30 -11.95
C THR A 72 -10.22 0.02 -11.59
N PRO A 73 -11.01 0.64 -12.49
CA PRO A 73 -12.45 0.84 -12.28
C PRO A 73 -13.25 -0.44 -11.99
N TYR A 74 -12.73 -1.61 -12.37
CA TYR A 74 -13.40 -2.89 -12.20
C TYR A 74 -13.17 -3.54 -10.83
N HIS A 75 -12.30 -2.96 -9.99
CA HIS A 75 -12.18 -3.39 -8.61
C HIS A 75 -13.36 -2.87 -7.79
N THR A 76 -14.08 -3.75 -7.11
CA THR A 76 -15.20 -3.39 -6.25
C THR A 76 -14.71 -2.95 -4.87
N GLY A 77 -15.57 -2.31 -4.08
CA GLY A 77 -15.29 -2.00 -2.68
C GLY A 77 -14.93 -3.24 -1.86
N GLU A 78 -15.63 -4.36 -2.09
CA GLU A 78 -15.34 -5.64 -1.44
C GLU A 78 -13.94 -6.18 -1.79
N MET A 79 -13.51 -6.05 -3.06
CA MET A 79 -12.15 -6.43 -3.45
C MET A 79 -11.10 -5.54 -2.79
N ILE A 80 -11.41 -4.25 -2.61
CA ILE A 80 -10.55 -3.29 -1.91
C ILE A 80 -10.44 -3.67 -0.42
N ASP A 81 -11.56 -3.99 0.23
CA ASP A 81 -11.59 -4.41 1.63
C ASP A 81 -10.81 -5.70 1.84
N HIS A 82 -11.05 -6.71 0.99
CA HIS A 82 -10.30 -7.96 1.00
C HIS A 82 -8.79 -7.74 0.86
N LEU A 83 -8.39 -6.83 -0.04
CA LEU A 83 -6.98 -6.48 -0.21
C LEU A 83 -6.37 -5.83 1.04
N VAL A 84 -7.06 -4.86 1.64
CA VAL A 84 -6.56 -4.14 2.81
C VAL A 84 -6.42 -5.09 4.01
N ASP A 85 -7.41 -5.94 4.23
CA ASP A 85 -7.38 -6.92 5.32
C ASP A 85 -6.31 -8.00 5.08
N ALA A 86 -6.18 -8.51 3.85
CA ALA A 86 -5.12 -9.45 3.51
C ALA A 86 -3.73 -8.83 3.74
N LEU A 87 -3.53 -7.58 3.30
CA LEU A 87 -2.28 -6.85 3.52
C LEU A 87 -1.94 -6.72 5.00
N LYS A 88 -2.88 -6.32 5.85
CA LYS A 88 -2.64 -6.20 7.30
C LYS A 88 -2.17 -7.51 7.91
N HIS A 89 -2.83 -8.62 7.58
CA HIS A 89 -2.48 -9.94 8.09
C HIS A 89 -1.07 -10.35 7.65
N VAL A 90 -0.79 -10.31 6.34
CA VAL A 90 0.54 -10.73 5.85
C VAL A 90 1.65 -9.81 6.36
N TRP A 91 1.36 -8.52 6.55
CA TRP A 91 2.31 -7.53 7.07
C TRP A 91 2.77 -7.88 8.48
N GLN A 92 1.81 -8.23 9.34
CA GLN A 92 2.08 -8.67 10.71
C GLN A 92 2.75 -10.04 10.75
N ASP A 93 2.32 -10.97 9.88
CA ASP A 93 2.89 -12.32 9.81
C ASP A 93 4.38 -12.33 9.46
N VAL A 94 4.83 -11.38 8.63
CA VAL A 94 6.27 -11.23 8.30
C VAL A 94 7.03 -10.35 9.30
N GLY A 95 6.40 -9.98 10.41
CA GLY A 95 7.03 -9.22 11.51
C GLY A 95 7.16 -7.72 11.28
N LEU A 96 6.45 -7.15 10.30
CA LEU A 96 6.44 -5.71 10.07
C LEU A 96 5.37 -5.02 10.93
N THR A 97 5.71 -3.83 11.43
CA THR A 97 4.82 -3.04 12.28
C THR A 97 3.93 -2.11 11.45
N LEU A 98 2.64 -2.03 11.82
CA LEU A 98 1.72 -1.03 11.31
C LEU A 98 1.97 0.31 12.03
N LYS A 99 1.87 1.42 11.30
CA LYS A 99 2.08 2.76 11.85
C LYS A 99 0.84 3.22 12.63
N ASP A 100 1.08 4.03 13.66
CA ASP A 100 0.01 4.80 14.31
C ASP A 100 -0.59 5.78 13.30
N VAL A 101 -1.89 5.63 13.01
CA VAL A 101 -2.63 6.44 12.03
C VAL A 101 -2.53 7.94 12.34
N GLU A 102 -2.55 8.31 13.62
CA GLU A 102 -2.37 9.70 14.07
C GLU A 102 -1.01 10.29 13.72
N GLN A 103 0.06 9.48 13.77
CA GLN A 103 1.40 9.91 13.41
C GLN A 103 1.54 10.09 11.90
N GLN A 104 0.87 9.24 11.11
CA GLN A 104 0.83 9.39 9.66
C GLN A 104 0.08 10.66 9.25
N HIS A 105 -1.03 11.00 9.92
CA HIS A 105 -1.77 12.24 9.65
C HIS A 105 -0.95 13.51 9.98
N ARG A 106 -0.14 13.47 11.04
CA ARG A 106 0.75 14.58 11.41
C ARG A 106 1.89 14.83 10.41
N GLN A 107 2.33 13.80 9.70
CA GLN A 107 3.35 13.92 8.65
C GLN A 107 2.80 14.43 7.31
N LYS A 108 1.49 14.69 7.20
CA LYS A 108 0.85 15.29 6.04
C LYS A 108 1.31 16.76 5.95
N PRO A 109 2.20 17.14 5.00
CA PRO A 109 2.47 18.55 4.78
C PRO A 109 1.19 19.20 4.27
N ILE A 110 1.12 20.53 4.35
CA ILE A 110 -0.01 21.43 4.02
C ILE A 110 -0.54 21.31 2.55
N LEU A 111 -0.16 20.27 1.79
CA LEU A 111 -0.47 20.06 0.37
C LEU A 111 -1.92 19.60 0.06
N MET A 112 -2.86 19.75 1.00
CA MET A 112 -4.31 19.60 0.76
C MET A 112 -5.09 20.90 0.98
N ARG A 113 -4.41 22.05 0.99
CA ARG A 113 -5.04 23.34 0.73
C ARG A 113 -4.65 23.74 -0.68
N HIS A 114 -5.56 23.58 -1.62
CA HIS A 114 -5.70 24.19 -2.96
C HIS A 114 -6.28 23.15 -3.91
N HIS A 115 -7.62 23.10 -3.94
CA HIS A 115 -8.46 23.22 -5.13
C HIS A 115 -9.89 22.89 -4.68
N ALA A 116 -10.62 23.94 -4.36
CA ALA A 116 -12.08 23.98 -4.38
C ALA A 116 -12.57 23.91 -5.82
#